data_AF-A0A961UVI5-F1
#
_entry.id   AF-A0A961UVI5-F1
#
_cell.length_a   1.000
_cell.length_b   1.000
_cell.length_c   1.000
_cell.angle_alpha   90.00
_cell.angle_beta   90.00
_cell.angle_gamma   90.00
#
_symmetry.space_group_name_H-M   'P 1'
#
loop_
_entity.id
_entity.type
_entity.pdbx_description
1 polymer ?
#
loop_
_entity_poly.entity_id
_entity_poly.type
_entity_poly.pdbx_seq_one_letter_code
_entity_poly.pdbx_strand_id
1 'polypeptide(L)'
;MALACALIAWPSLPLVMGGPAGVAFAQTANRDHIADLIERSAADSDKTGTQKTEKKPPADPRAGDPQFEQAAALMSAVDAILKDSAENRSDAERLPSRDEFILPPLWRETREDREEKVRNLLDAALSVVTDVPVVEIQKRVEGLRKNIRELEDENAHLKERQLTAPKDAIVSDTVSSIQATIDENVKRVEANRDAIKAAKGEIADALKTSGIELGTDQVDLLLDSVLSGDLVRLVAAFEAARLIDGQLAKLISTTGDNMNSARKYFAMHAALFAMLVRAQDATITKIDTQYMPKLDAILGDIKAAKAKTSNLLKAENRPDQKRALEANRESQRVAEDAAQAYRRYLQGQREQIARARVKAVHDLRIADNTYETVEASVQLRNLMRDSSASFEAIQKLEAPSFEHIFKNDELRREFENLTRRLDAPSS
;
A
#
# COMPACT_ATOMS: atom_id res chain seq x y z
N MET A 1 -27.26 29.05 12.57
CA MET A 1 -28.45 28.53 13.27
C MET A 1 -29.58 28.38 12.24
N ALA A 2 -30.19 27.19 12.18
CA ALA A 2 -31.42 26.81 11.43
C ALA A 2 -31.36 26.97 9.89
N LEU A 3 -31.26 25.95 9.03
CA LEU A 3 -31.97 24.66 8.84
C LEU A 3 -33.42 24.82 8.33
N ALA A 4 -33.64 24.57 7.03
CA ALA A 4 -34.89 24.12 6.39
C ALA A 4 -34.60 23.84 4.89
N CYS A 5 -34.44 22.61 4.41
CA CYS A 5 -35.48 21.65 3.98
C CYS A 5 -36.54 22.22 3.01
N ALA A 6 -36.49 21.81 1.74
CA ALA A 6 -37.67 21.63 0.89
C ALA A 6 -37.38 20.65 -0.26
N LEU A 7 -38.01 19.47 -0.18
CA LEU A 7 -38.25 18.51 -1.24
C LEU A 7 -39.31 19.04 -2.22
N ILE A 8 -39.16 18.79 -3.52
CA ILE A 8 -40.27 18.78 -4.49
C ILE A 8 -40.11 17.57 -5.43
N ALA A 9 -41.22 16.84 -5.59
CA ALA A 9 -41.35 15.57 -6.28
C ALA A 9 -41.97 15.73 -7.69
N TRP A 10 -41.59 14.80 -8.59
CA TRP A 10 -42.42 14.02 -9.56
C TRP A 10 -43.19 14.77 -10.68
N PRO A 11 -43.37 14.19 -11.90
CA PRO A 11 -44.22 13.00 -12.06
C PRO A 11 -43.91 11.98 -13.18
N SER A 12 -44.67 10.91 -13.01
CA SER A 12 -44.92 9.63 -13.68
C SER A 12 -45.43 9.64 -15.14
N LEU A 13 -45.18 8.52 -15.83
CA LEU A 13 -45.81 8.07 -17.08
C LEU A 13 -46.43 6.66 -16.88
N PRO A 14 -47.69 6.40 -17.30
CA PRO A 14 -48.29 5.06 -17.27
C PRO A 14 -48.55 4.49 -18.68
N LEU A 15 -48.46 3.16 -18.86
CA LEU A 15 -49.18 2.44 -19.92
C LEU A 15 -49.29 0.92 -19.57
N VAL A 16 -50.46 0.47 -19.11
CA VAL A 16 -51.51 -0.35 -19.79
C VAL A 16 -51.32 -1.88 -19.75
N MET A 17 -52.36 -2.48 -19.15
CA MET A 17 -52.92 -3.83 -19.09
C MET A 17 -52.60 -4.91 -20.15
N GLY A 18 -52.61 -6.17 -19.68
CA GLY A 18 -53.68 -7.12 -20.06
C GLY A 18 -53.27 -8.55 -20.46
N GLY A 19 -53.76 -9.57 -19.74
CA GLY A 19 -53.90 -10.95 -20.26
C GLY A 19 -53.78 -12.09 -19.23
N PRO A 20 -54.72 -13.06 -19.11
CA PRO A 20 -54.95 -13.83 -17.87
C PRO A 20 -54.62 -15.35 -17.91
N ALA A 21 -54.50 -15.90 -16.69
CA ALA A 21 -54.92 -17.21 -16.19
C ALA A 21 -54.51 -18.52 -16.90
N GLY A 22 -53.72 -19.33 -16.18
CA GLY A 22 -53.62 -20.78 -16.35
C GLY A 22 -53.42 -21.44 -14.97
N VAL A 23 -54.44 -22.14 -14.48
CA VAL A 23 -54.48 -22.84 -13.20
C VAL A 23 -53.96 -24.27 -13.39
N ALA A 24 -53.03 -24.73 -12.54
CA ALA A 24 -52.74 -26.15 -12.36
C ALA A 24 -52.72 -26.47 -10.87
N PHE A 25 -53.60 -27.40 -10.49
CA PHE A 25 -53.83 -27.91 -9.14
C PHE A 25 -52.89 -29.09 -8.82
N ALA A 26 -52.63 -29.24 -7.52
CA ALA A 26 -52.33 -30.45 -6.75
C ALA A 26 -50.90 -31.05 -6.80
N GLN A 27 -50.20 -31.02 -5.66
CA GLN A 27 -50.24 -32.13 -4.70
C GLN A 27 -49.63 -31.72 -3.35
N THR A 28 -50.48 -31.71 -2.31
CA THR A 28 -50.13 -31.71 -0.90
C THR A 28 -49.84 -33.13 -0.43
N ALA A 29 -48.74 -33.35 0.27
CA ALA A 29 -48.56 -34.50 1.17
C ALA A 29 -47.50 -34.20 2.24
N ASN A 30 -47.96 -34.20 3.50
CA ASN A 30 -47.24 -34.48 4.74
C ASN A 30 -45.92 -33.75 5.03
N ARG A 31 -46.03 -32.60 5.71
CA ARG A 31 -45.05 -32.16 6.70
C ARG A 31 -45.78 -31.48 7.85
N ASP A 32 -46.17 -32.24 8.86
CA ASP A 32 -46.54 -31.70 10.17
C ASP A 32 -46.45 -32.81 11.21
N HIS A 33 -45.25 -33.01 11.77
CA HIS A 33 -45.02 -33.69 13.06
C HIS A 33 -43.65 -33.33 13.68
N ILE A 34 -42.80 -32.54 13.00
CA ILE A 34 -41.50 -32.11 13.54
C ILE A 34 -41.60 -30.74 14.23
N ALA A 35 -42.51 -29.86 13.79
CA ALA A 35 -42.72 -28.54 14.41
C ALA A 35 -43.29 -28.65 15.84
N ASP A 36 -44.27 -29.54 16.06
CA ASP A 36 -44.88 -29.77 17.38
C ASP A 36 -43.91 -30.39 18.42
N LEU A 37 -42.89 -31.13 17.95
CA LEU A 37 -41.87 -31.72 18.82
C LEU A 37 -40.83 -30.68 19.27
N ILE A 38 -40.62 -29.63 18.47
CA ILE A 38 -39.72 -28.52 18.80
C ILE A 38 -40.40 -27.56 19.79
N GLU A 39 -41.68 -27.24 19.61
CA GLU A 39 -42.43 -26.39 20.56
C GLU A 39 -42.63 -27.05 21.93
N ARG A 40 -42.84 -28.37 22.01
CA ARG A 40 -42.90 -29.07 23.31
C ARG A 40 -41.54 -29.20 24.00
N SER A 41 -40.44 -29.28 23.25
CA SER A 41 -39.09 -29.30 23.84
C SER A 41 -38.66 -27.95 24.42
N ALA A 42 -39.24 -26.85 23.93
CA ALA A 42 -39.00 -25.49 24.42
C ALA A 42 -39.87 -25.12 25.64
N ALA A 43 -40.99 -25.82 25.86
CA ALA A 43 -41.92 -25.54 26.95
C ALA A 43 -41.67 -26.34 28.25
N ASP A 44 -40.86 -27.42 28.21
CA ASP A 44 -40.61 -28.30 29.36
C ASP A 44 -39.22 -28.12 30.01
N SER A 45 -38.42 -27.16 29.53
CA SER A 45 -37.13 -26.80 30.15
C SER A 45 -37.22 -25.69 31.21
N ASP A 46 -38.42 -25.15 31.50
CA ASP A 46 -38.59 -23.99 32.39
C ASP A 46 -38.97 -24.35 33.84
N LYS A 47 -38.84 -25.62 34.25
CA LYS A 47 -39.13 -26.04 35.64
C LYS A 47 -38.20 -27.10 36.19
N THR A 48 -36.88 -26.87 36.15
CA THR A 48 -35.96 -27.39 37.20
C THR A 48 -34.56 -26.82 37.01
N GLY A 49 -33.99 -26.22 38.06
CA GLY A 49 -32.54 -26.09 38.20
C GLY A 49 -31.97 -24.67 38.04
N THR A 50 -31.78 -24.02 39.19
CA THR A 50 -30.64 -23.14 39.50
C THR A 50 -30.23 -22.11 38.43
N GLN A 51 -30.64 -20.86 38.63
CA GLN A 51 -30.10 -19.68 37.96
C GLN A 51 -28.56 -19.66 38.01
N LYS A 52 -27.91 -20.08 36.92
CA LYS A 52 -26.61 -19.52 36.52
C LYS A 52 -26.92 -18.40 35.55
N THR A 53 -26.82 -17.17 36.05
CA THR A 53 -26.76 -15.97 35.23
C THR A 53 -25.53 -16.05 34.32
N GLU A 54 -25.72 -16.49 33.07
CA GLU A 54 -24.77 -16.19 32.00
C GLU A 54 -24.81 -14.68 31.77
N LYS A 55 -23.93 -13.98 32.49
CA LYS A 55 -23.54 -12.61 32.14
C LYS A 55 -23.04 -12.66 30.70
N LYS A 56 -23.79 -12.01 29.79
CA LYS A 56 -23.23 -11.48 28.54
C LYS A 56 -21.85 -10.89 28.88
N PRO A 57 -20.76 -11.25 28.19
CA PRO A 57 -19.45 -10.72 28.52
C PRO A 57 -19.57 -9.20 28.58
N PRO A 58 -19.02 -8.55 29.62
CA PRO A 58 -19.12 -7.10 29.73
C PRO A 58 -18.63 -6.51 28.41
N ALA A 59 -19.40 -5.57 27.86
CA ALA A 59 -18.94 -4.81 26.69
C ALA A 59 -17.53 -4.32 27.00
N ASP A 60 -16.58 -4.59 26.09
CA ASP A 60 -15.18 -4.25 26.31
C ASP A 60 -15.15 -2.75 26.70
N PRO A 61 -14.60 -2.38 27.86
CA PRO A 61 -14.51 -0.97 28.27
C PRO A 61 -13.72 -0.10 27.29
N ARG A 62 -13.11 -0.71 26.26
CA ARG A 62 -12.39 -0.08 25.15
C ARG A 62 -13.21 0.03 23.86
N ALA A 63 -14.46 -0.44 23.83
CA ALA A 63 -15.36 -0.29 22.68
C ALA A 63 -15.66 1.20 22.42
N GLY A 64 -15.42 1.67 21.20
CA GLY A 64 -15.55 3.07 20.80
C GLY A 64 -14.24 3.88 20.71
N ASP A 65 -13.08 3.30 21.02
CA ASP A 65 -11.77 3.88 20.69
C ASP A 65 -11.35 3.42 19.26
N PRO A 66 -11.32 4.33 18.26
CA PRO A 66 -11.01 3.97 16.88
C PRO A 66 -9.64 3.30 16.72
N GLN A 67 -8.65 3.70 17.51
CA GLN A 67 -7.30 3.12 17.43
C GLN A 67 -7.27 1.70 18.02
N PHE A 68 -8.05 1.46 19.08
CA PHE A 68 -8.18 0.14 19.67
C PHE A 68 -8.89 -0.83 18.73
N GLU A 69 -9.98 -0.40 18.10
CA GLU A 69 -10.75 -1.21 17.15
C GLU A 69 -9.93 -1.53 15.89
N GLN A 70 -9.18 -0.56 15.36
CA GLN A 70 -8.27 -0.76 14.23
C GLN A 70 -7.13 -1.73 14.59
N ALA A 71 -6.48 -1.55 15.73
CA ALA A 71 -5.41 -2.44 16.18
C ALA A 71 -5.93 -3.86 16.49
N ALA A 72 -7.15 -3.99 17.03
CA ALA A 72 -7.77 -5.28 17.28
C ALA A 72 -8.16 -6.01 15.98
N ALA A 73 -8.70 -5.28 14.99
CA ALA A 73 -9.01 -5.83 13.67
C ALA A 73 -7.73 -6.29 12.95
N LEU A 74 -6.69 -5.47 12.99
CA LEU A 74 -5.41 -5.76 12.36
C LEU A 74 -4.65 -6.88 13.10
N MET A 75 -4.68 -6.91 14.43
CA MET A 75 -4.17 -8.04 15.20
C MET A 75 -4.93 -9.33 14.85
N SER A 76 -6.26 -9.31 14.80
CA SER A 76 -7.06 -10.48 14.41
C SER A 76 -6.70 -11.00 13.02
N ALA A 77 -6.46 -10.09 12.07
CA ALA A 77 -6.14 -10.44 10.69
C ALA A 77 -4.74 -11.08 10.53
N VAL A 78 -3.81 -10.79 11.45
CA VAL A 78 -2.39 -11.15 11.29
C VAL A 78 -1.85 -12.02 12.44
N ASP A 79 -2.58 -12.21 13.54
CA ASP A 79 -2.15 -12.96 14.75
C ASP A 79 -1.65 -14.36 14.41
N ALA A 80 -2.44 -15.11 13.63
CA ALA A 80 -2.07 -16.46 13.24
C ALA A 80 -0.77 -16.50 12.42
N ILE A 81 -0.60 -15.53 11.51
CA ILE A 81 0.55 -15.47 10.60
C ILE A 81 1.82 -15.04 11.35
N LEU A 82 1.72 -14.04 12.23
CA LEU A 82 2.84 -13.57 13.05
C LEU A 82 3.25 -14.61 14.08
N LYS A 83 2.27 -15.30 14.69
CA LYS A 83 2.53 -16.39 15.62
C LYS A 83 3.26 -17.54 14.92
N ASP A 84 2.73 -17.99 13.78
CA ASP A 84 3.36 -19.05 12.99
C ASP A 84 4.76 -18.63 12.53
N SER A 85 4.94 -17.38 12.10
CA SER A 85 6.26 -16.84 11.76
C SER A 85 7.26 -16.85 12.92
N ALA A 86 6.80 -16.53 14.14
CA ALA A 86 7.66 -16.55 15.33
C ALA A 86 8.08 -17.97 15.72
N GLU A 87 7.12 -18.90 15.77
CA GLU A 87 7.37 -20.32 16.11
C GLU A 87 8.26 -20.99 15.05
N ASN A 88 8.00 -20.75 13.76
CA ASN A 88 8.85 -21.30 12.69
C ASN A 88 10.26 -20.73 12.69
N ARG A 89 10.46 -19.50 13.17
CA ARG A 89 11.79 -18.86 13.19
C ARG A 89 12.66 -19.38 14.31
N SER A 90 12.12 -19.56 15.51
CA SER A 90 12.85 -20.19 16.61
C SER A 90 13.23 -21.63 16.29
N ASP A 91 12.37 -22.35 15.55
CA ASP A 91 12.67 -23.69 15.08
C ASP A 91 13.68 -23.71 13.91
N ALA A 92 13.72 -22.68 13.05
CA ALA A 92 14.66 -22.56 11.95
C ALA A 92 16.13 -22.58 12.42
N GLU A 93 16.42 -21.88 13.52
CA GLU A 93 17.78 -21.81 14.07
C GLU A 93 18.28 -23.17 14.55
N ARG A 94 17.37 -24.08 14.90
CA ARG A 94 17.67 -25.44 15.36
C ARG A 94 17.91 -26.42 14.20
N LEU A 95 17.63 -26.03 12.95
CA LEU A 95 17.83 -26.86 11.77
C LEU A 95 19.27 -26.73 11.20
N PRO A 96 19.83 -27.83 10.66
CA PRO A 96 21.10 -27.80 9.94
C PRO A 96 20.99 -26.99 8.64
N SER A 97 22.09 -26.32 8.28
CA SER A 97 22.17 -25.57 7.01
C SER A 97 22.27 -26.54 5.83
N ARG A 98 21.71 -26.12 4.69
CA ARG A 98 21.78 -26.85 3.42
C ARG A 98 23.22 -27.17 2.99
N ASP A 99 24.17 -26.33 3.36
CA ASP A 99 25.59 -26.47 3.03
C ASP A 99 26.26 -27.63 3.78
N GLU A 100 25.65 -28.12 4.86
CA GLU A 100 26.10 -29.31 5.59
C GLU A 100 25.70 -30.62 4.87
N PHE A 101 24.86 -30.52 3.83
CA PHE A 101 24.43 -31.66 3.03
C PHE A 101 25.11 -31.67 1.66
N ILE A 102 25.82 -32.75 1.35
CA ILE A 102 26.35 -33.01 0.00
C ILE A 102 25.20 -33.17 -1.02
N LEU A 103 24.08 -33.74 -0.57
CA LEU A 103 22.79 -33.82 -1.26
C LEU A 103 21.71 -33.76 -0.15
N PRO A 104 20.91 -32.68 -0.04
CA PRO A 104 19.85 -32.62 0.95
C PRO A 104 18.81 -33.71 0.65
N PRO A 105 18.46 -34.57 1.61
CA PRO A 105 17.48 -35.62 1.36
C PRO A 105 16.08 -34.99 1.18
N LEU A 106 15.30 -35.50 0.22
CA LEU A 106 13.98 -34.97 -0.20
C LEU A 106 12.93 -34.81 0.93
N TRP A 107 13.21 -35.34 2.12
CA TRP A 107 12.32 -35.38 3.28
C TRP A 107 12.87 -34.66 4.52
N ARG A 108 14.10 -34.11 4.51
CA ARG A 108 14.56 -33.27 5.62
C ARG A 108 14.46 -31.82 5.24
N GLU A 109 13.77 -31.07 6.10
CA GLU A 109 13.72 -29.63 6.02
C GLU A 109 15.05 -29.02 6.46
N THR A 110 15.60 -28.15 5.62
CA THR A 110 16.80 -27.38 5.93
C THR A 110 16.44 -26.06 6.62
N ARG A 111 17.43 -25.41 7.23
CA ARG A 111 17.26 -24.04 7.76
C ARG A 111 16.73 -23.09 6.68
N GLU A 112 17.27 -23.18 5.47
CA GLU A 112 16.96 -22.32 4.34
C GLU A 112 15.50 -22.52 3.87
N ASP A 113 15.00 -23.77 3.88
CA ASP A 113 13.59 -24.08 3.58
C ASP A 113 12.66 -23.47 4.63
N ARG A 114 13.03 -23.54 5.91
CA ARG A 114 12.24 -22.97 7.02
C ARG A 114 12.27 -21.44 6.99
N GLU A 115 13.42 -20.84 6.71
CA GLU A 115 13.53 -19.40 6.50
C GLU A 115 12.67 -18.93 5.32
N GLU A 116 12.55 -19.72 4.25
CA GLU A 116 11.65 -19.40 3.14
C GLU A 116 10.19 -19.37 3.57
N LYS A 117 9.75 -20.36 4.36
CA LYS A 117 8.40 -20.36 4.94
C LYS A 117 8.17 -19.14 5.82
N VAL A 118 9.11 -18.81 6.71
CA VAL A 118 9.05 -17.61 7.56
C VAL A 118 8.92 -16.35 6.70
N ARG A 119 9.72 -16.23 5.63
CA ARG A 119 9.61 -15.10 4.68
C ARG A 119 8.23 -15.00 4.05
N ASN A 120 7.67 -16.12 3.58
CA ASN A 120 6.35 -16.14 2.97
C ASN A 120 5.22 -15.75 3.95
N LEU A 121 5.33 -16.17 5.22
CA LEU A 121 4.41 -15.75 6.27
C LEU A 121 4.52 -14.24 6.54
N LEU A 122 5.74 -13.70 6.63
CA LEU A 122 5.95 -12.26 6.83
C LEU A 122 5.44 -11.44 5.64
N ASP A 123 5.57 -11.95 4.41
CA ASP A 123 5.00 -11.31 3.22
C ASP A 123 3.47 -11.33 3.22
N ALA A 124 2.85 -12.44 3.65
CA ALA A 124 1.41 -12.53 3.80
C ALA A 124 0.91 -11.54 4.86
N ALA A 125 1.60 -11.44 5.99
CA ALA A 125 1.31 -10.48 7.04
C ALA A 125 1.41 -9.04 6.53
N LEU A 126 2.50 -8.72 5.82
CA LEU A 126 2.73 -7.42 5.21
C LEU A 126 1.62 -7.06 4.21
N SER A 127 1.19 -8.03 3.38
CA SER A 127 0.10 -7.83 2.42
C SER A 127 -1.19 -7.45 3.14
N VAL A 128 -1.60 -8.20 4.16
CA VAL A 128 -2.83 -7.95 4.93
C VAL A 128 -2.81 -6.57 5.60
N VAL A 129 -1.67 -6.20 6.16
CA VAL A 129 -1.47 -4.92 6.84
C VAL A 129 -1.50 -3.73 5.90
N THR A 130 -0.93 -3.89 4.71
CA THR A 130 -0.79 -2.80 3.73
C THR A 130 -1.97 -2.67 2.78
N ASP A 131 -2.89 -3.64 2.74
CA ASP A 131 -4.01 -3.68 1.77
C ASP A 131 -5.18 -2.73 2.07
N VAL A 132 -5.36 -2.24 3.31
CA VAL A 132 -6.66 -1.65 3.71
C VAL A 132 -6.83 -0.16 3.38
N PRO A 133 -5.88 0.78 3.67
CA PRO A 133 -6.05 2.20 3.29
C PRO A 133 -5.16 2.65 2.11
N VAL A 134 -3.97 2.05 1.98
CA VAL A 134 -2.95 2.48 1.01
C VAL A 134 -3.33 2.09 -0.42
N VAL A 135 -3.83 0.87 -0.57
CA VAL A 135 -4.17 0.32 -1.89
C VAL A 135 -5.38 1.02 -2.50
N GLU A 136 -6.34 1.45 -1.69
CA GLU A 136 -7.51 2.19 -2.19
C GLU A 136 -7.12 3.58 -2.72
N ILE A 137 -6.31 4.33 -1.96
CA ILE A 137 -5.82 5.64 -2.41
C ILE A 137 -4.89 5.49 -3.62
N GLN A 138 -4.02 4.47 -3.63
CA GLN A 138 -3.15 4.17 -4.76
C GLN A 138 -3.98 3.85 -6.03
N LYS A 139 -4.97 2.95 -5.93
CA LYS A 139 -5.87 2.62 -7.06
C LYS A 139 -6.62 3.85 -7.56
N ARG A 140 -7.07 4.72 -6.66
CA ARG A 140 -7.72 5.99 -7.02
C ARG A 140 -6.77 6.91 -7.79
N VAL A 141 -5.54 7.10 -7.32
CA VAL A 141 -4.52 7.91 -7.99
C VAL A 141 -4.12 7.32 -9.35
N GLU A 142 -3.91 6.01 -9.44
CA GLU A 142 -3.59 5.32 -10.70
C GLU A 142 -4.74 5.44 -11.72
N GLY A 143 -5.99 5.29 -11.26
CA GLY A 143 -7.18 5.50 -12.08
C GLY A 143 -7.30 6.93 -12.60
N LEU A 144 -7.10 7.93 -11.74
CA LEU A 144 -7.09 9.35 -12.14
C LEU A 144 -5.96 9.65 -13.14
N ARG A 145 -4.74 9.13 -12.92
CA ARG A 145 -3.61 9.26 -13.85
C ARG A 145 -3.88 8.58 -15.19
N LYS A 146 -4.56 7.44 -15.20
CA LYS A 146 -5.00 6.77 -16.43
C LYS A 146 -6.02 7.62 -17.19
N ASN A 147 -7.03 8.16 -16.50
CA ASN A 147 -8.03 9.04 -17.12
C ASN A 147 -7.41 10.31 -17.72
N ILE A 148 -6.43 10.92 -17.04
CA ILE A 148 -5.69 12.07 -17.59
C ILE A 148 -5.02 11.69 -18.92
N ARG A 149 -4.35 10.53 -18.97
CA ARG A 149 -3.70 10.06 -20.21
C ARG A 149 -4.70 9.88 -21.35
N GLU A 150 -5.80 9.20 -21.09
CA GLU A 150 -6.83 8.95 -22.11
C GLU A 150 -7.43 10.27 -22.65
N LEU A 151 -7.67 11.25 -21.78
CA LEU A 151 -8.14 12.59 -22.18
C LEU A 151 -7.09 13.39 -22.97
N GLU A 152 -5.81 13.27 -22.59
CA GLU A 152 -4.70 13.93 -23.30
C GLU A 152 -4.48 13.33 -24.69
N ASP A 153 -4.57 12.00 -24.83
CA ASP A 153 -4.50 11.29 -26.12
C ASP A 153 -5.71 11.62 -27.00
N GLU A 154 -6.92 11.67 -26.43
CA GLU A 154 -8.11 12.11 -27.14
C GLU A 154 -7.97 13.56 -27.62
N ASN A 155 -7.43 14.45 -26.80
CA ASN A 155 -7.16 15.83 -27.18
C ASN A 155 -6.15 15.94 -28.32
N ALA A 156 -5.14 15.07 -28.38
CA ALA A 156 -4.20 15.03 -29.50
C ALA A 156 -4.93 14.65 -30.80
N HIS A 157 -5.76 13.61 -30.77
CA HIS A 157 -6.58 13.22 -31.92
C HIS A 157 -7.61 14.28 -32.33
N LEU A 158 -8.24 14.96 -31.38
CA LEU A 158 -9.16 16.07 -31.66
C LEU A 158 -8.44 17.24 -32.33
N LYS A 159 -7.22 17.58 -31.89
CA LYS A 159 -6.38 18.61 -32.53
C LYS A 159 -5.98 18.22 -33.96
N GLU A 160 -5.66 16.95 -34.21
CA GLU A 160 -5.41 16.45 -35.58
C GLU A 160 -6.66 16.61 -36.46
N ARG A 161 -7.83 16.21 -35.95
CA ARG A 161 -9.11 16.35 -36.66
C ARG A 161 -9.44 17.82 -36.95
N GLN A 162 -9.14 18.73 -36.03
CA GLN A 162 -9.33 20.18 -36.17
C GLN A 162 -8.60 20.75 -37.40
N LEU A 163 -7.46 20.19 -37.80
CA LEU A 163 -6.71 20.62 -38.99
C LEU A 163 -7.47 20.38 -40.31
N THR A 164 -8.36 19.39 -40.31
CA THR A 164 -9.15 18.98 -41.49
C THR A 164 -10.63 19.34 -41.37
N ALA A 165 -11.06 19.84 -40.21
CA ALA A 165 -12.46 20.11 -39.92
C ALA A 165 -12.95 21.39 -40.65
N PRO A 166 -14.16 21.37 -41.22
CA PRO A 166 -14.77 22.57 -41.79
C PRO A 166 -15.10 23.61 -40.71
N LYS A 167 -15.05 24.90 -41.09
CA LYS A 167 -15.41 26.01 -40.20
C LYS A 167 -16.90 25.98 -39.83
N ASP A 168 -17.74 25.66 -40.81
CA ASP A 168 -19.19 25.52 -40.66
C ASP A 168 -19.66 24.23 -41.33
N ALA A 169 -20.38 23.38 -40.60
CA ALA A 169 -20.99 22.16 -41.11
C ALA A 169 -22.24 21.78 -40.29
N ILE A 170 -23.23 21.16 -40.96
CA ILE A 170 -24.52 20.80 -40.35
C ILE A 170 -24.50 19.35 -39.80
N VAL A 171 -23.64 18.47 -40.33
CA VAL A 171 -23.66 17.01 -40.07
C VAL A 171 -22.29 16.47 -39.61
N SER A 172 -21.24 17.29 -39.61
CA SER A 172 -19.89 16.90 -39.20
C SER A 172 -19.37 17.81 -38.09
N ASP A 173 -18.45 17.30 -37.27
CA ASP A 173 -17.77 18.09 -36.26
C ASP A 173 -17.12 19.34 -36.88
N THR A 174 -17.44 20.51 -36.34
CA THR A 174 -16.87 21.79 -36.75
C THR A 174 -15.63 22.09 -35.92
N VAL A 175 -14.82 23.04 -36.39
CA VAL A 175 -13.69 23.56 -35.58
C VAL A 175 -14.17 24.04 -34.20
N SER A 176 -15.37 24.63 -34.10
CA SER A 176 -15.94 25.11 -32.84
C SER A 176 -16.44 23.98 -31.94
N SER A 177 -17.08 22.94 -32.48
CA SER A 177 -17.52 21.79 -31.67
C SER A 177 -16.34 20.99 -31.15
N ILE A 178 -15.30 20.78 -31.97
CA ILE A 178 -14.05 20.13 -31.58
C ILE A 178 -13.36 20.95 -30.48
N GLN A 179 -13.27 22.27 -30.63
CA GLN A 179 -12.68 23.14 -29.61
C GLN A 179 -13.44 23.05 -28.29
N ALA A 180 -14.77 23.03 -28.32
CA ALA A 180 -15.57 22.89 -27.10
C ALA A 180 -15.32 21.55 -26.39
N THR A 181 -15.14 20.45 -27.13
CA THR A 181 -14.76 19.15 -26.56
C THR A 181 -13.35 19.18 -25.95
N ILE A 182 -12.39 19.82 -26.63
CA ILE A 182 -11.04 19.99 -26.08
C ILE A 182 -11.09 20.79 -24.77
N ASP A 183 -11.83 21.89 -24.73
CA ASP A 183 -11.95 22.73 -23.54
C ASP A 183 -12.60 21.97 -22.38
N GLU A 184 -13.59 21.13 -22.65
CA GLU A 184 -14.21 20.26 -21.65
C GLU A 184 -13.25 19.18 -21.15
N ASN A 185 -12.52 18.52 -22.05
CA ASN A 185 -11.49 17.56 -21.69
C ASN A 185 -10.38 18.21 -20.85
N VAL A 186 -9.97 19.44 -21.14
CA VAL A 186 -9.02 20.21 -20.33
C VAL A 186 -9.57 20.46 -18.92
N LYS A 187 -10.85 20.84 -18.77
CA LYS A 187 -11.47 20.98 -17.43
C LYS A 187 -11.49 19.66 -16.68
N ARG A 188 -11.78 18.54 -17.35
CA ARG A 188 -11.76 17.20 -16.74
C ARG A 188 -10.35 16.78 -16.32
N VAL A 189 -9.33 17.14 -17.10
CA VAL A 189 -7.92 16.95 -16.72
C VAL A 189 -7.59 17.74 -15.45
N GLU A 190 -7.97 19.01 -15.37
CA GLU A 190 -7.75 19.83 -14.17
C GLU A 190 -8.50 19.26 -12.95
N ALA A 191 -9.77 18.85 -13.10
CA ALA A 191 -10.52 18.22 -12.02
C ALA A 191 -9.87 16.91 -11.54
N ASN A 192 -9.35 16.09 -12.45
CA ASN A 192 -8.59 14.88 -12.09
C ASN A 192 -7.28 15.22 -11.37
N ARG A 193 -6.57 16.28 -11.77
CA ARG A 193 -5.36 16.77 -11.09
C ARG A 193 -5.66 17.24 -9.67
N ASP A 194 -6.77 17.97 -9.48
CA ASP A 194 -7.23 18.40 -8.17
C ASP A 194 -7.63 17.21 -7.29
N ALA A 195 -8.31 16.20 -7.84
CA ALA A 195 -8.63 14.97 -7.13
C ALA A 195 -7.37 14.18 -6.72
N ILE A 196 -6.35 14.13 -7.57
CA ILE A 196 -5.03 13.57 -7.21
C ILE A 196 -4.45 14.37 -6.04
N LYS A 197 -4.46 15.70 -6.09
CA LYS A 197 -3.93 16.55 -5.01
C LYS A 197 -4.68 16.33 -3.68
N ALA A 198 -6.00 16.19 -3.72
CA ALA A 198 -6.80 15.86 -2.54
C ALA A 198 -6.42 14.48 -1.97
N ALA A 199 -6.25 13.47 -2.84
CA ALA A 199 -5.79 12.14 -2.44
C ALA A 199 -4.39 12.15 -1.81
N LYS A 200 -3.50 12.98 -2.34
CA LYS A 200 -2.18 13.21 -1.73
C LYS A 200 -2.27 13.85 -0.35
N GLY A 201 -3.21 14.79 -0.16
CA GLY A 201 -3.51 15.40 1.13
C GLY A 201 -3.99 14.38 2.17
N GLU A 202 -4.88 13.46 1.78
CA GLU A 202 -5.34 12.37 2.65
C GLU A 202 -4.18 11.48 3.12
N ILE A 203 -3.22 11.18 2.22
CA ILE A 203 -1.99 10.45 2.61
C ILE A 203 -1.14 11.30 3.54
N ALA A 204 -0.94 12.58 3.25
CA ALA A 204 -0.19 13.49 4.12
C ALA A 204 -0.75 13.50 5.55
N ASP A 205 -2.07 13.60 5.67
CA ASP A 205 -2.78 13.65 6.95
C ASP A 205 -2.68 12.32 7.71
N ALA A 206 -2.75 11.19 7.00
CA ALA A 206 -2.53 9.86 7.58
C ALA A 206 -1.09 9.69 8.08
N LEU A 207 -0.09 10.14 7.31
CA LEU A 207 1.32 10.13 7.70
C LEU A 207 1.55 11.01 8.94
N LYS A 208 0.98 12.20 8.96
CA LYS A 208 1.06 13.12 10.09
C LYS A 208 0.42 12.55 11.36
N THR A 209 -0.75 11.92 11.23
CA THR A 209 -1.42 11.23 12.34
C THR A 209 -0.57 10.10 12.92
N SER A 210 0.25 9.47 12.06
CA SER A 210 1.21 8.43 12.44
C SER A 210 2.50 8.97 13.07
N GLY A 211 2.63 10.29 13.23
CA GLY A 211 3.82 10.94 13.78
C GLY A 211 4.95 11.14 12.77
N ILE A 212 4.66 11.01 11.47
CA ILE A 212 5.60 11.28 10.38
C ILE A 212 5.29 12.68 9.84
N GLU A 213 6.11 13.65 10.21
CA GLU A 213 5.99 15.01 9.71
C GLU A 213 6.72 15.14 8.38
N LEU A 214 5.96 15.28 7.30
CA LEU A 214 6.47 15.63 5.97
C LEU A 214 6.00 17.03 5.59
N GLY A 215 6.89 17.83 5.02
CA GLY A 215 6.51 19.06 4.34
C GLY A 215 5.65 18.75 3.10
N THR A 216 4.77 19.67 2.71
CA THR A 216 3.88 19.49 1.54
C THR A 216 4.63 19.10 0.28
N ASP A 217 5.79 19.73 0.03
CA ASP A 217 6.65 19.45 -1.13
C ASP A 217 7.29 18.05 -1.06
N GLN A 218 7.52 17.53 0.15
CA GLN A 218 8.06 16.19 0.38
C GLN A 218 7.00 15.12 0.12
N VAL A 219 5.76 15.38 0.53
CA VAL A 219 4.62 14.51 0.23
C VAL A 219 4.37 14.46 -1.28
N ASP A 220 4.39 15.61 -1.95
CA ASP A 220 4.22 15.67 -3.39
C ASP A 220 5.30 14.87 -4.12
N LEU A 221 6.57 15.03 -3.72
CA LEU A 221 7.68 14.26 -4.28
C LEU A 221 7.55 12.76 -4.01
N LEU A 222 7.19 12.37 -2.79
CA LEU A 222 6.99 10.97 -2.41
C LEU A 222 5.95 10.34 -3.34
N LEU A 223 4.83 11.02 -3.55
CA LEU A 223 3.67 10.52 -4.29
C LEU A 223 3.82 10.63 -5.81
N ASP A 224 4.72 11.50 -6.29
CA ASP A 224 5.08 11.61 -7.72
C ASP A 224 6.28 10.76 -8.12
N SER A 225 6.94 10.10 -7.16
CA SER A 225 8.01 9.15 -7.44
C SER A 225 7.47 7.74 -7.77
N VAL A 226 8.30 6.95 -8.46
CA VAL A 226 8.02 5.51 -8.70
C VAL A 226 8.02 4.71 -7.39
N LEU A 227 8.68 5.23 -6.35
CA LEU A 227 8.69 4.64 -5.02
C LEU A 227 7.45 4.97 -4.19
N SER A 228 6.53 5.81 -4.67
CA SER A 228 5.33 6.24 -3.94
C SER A 228 4.60 5.07 -3.29
N GLY A 229 4.21 4.06 -4.07
CA GLY A 229 3.51 2.88 -3.55
C GLY A 229 4.36 2.08 -2.55
N ASP A 230 5.66 1.91 -2.82
CA ASP A 230 6.55 1.12 -1.96
C ASP A 230 6.85 1.80 -0.63
N LEU A 231 7.01 3.13 -0.62
CA LEU A 231 7.21 3.92 0.59
C LEU A 231 5.94 3.99 1.43
N VAL A 232 4.78 4.17 0.80
CA VAL A 232 3.50 4.18 1.54
C VAL A 232 3.22 2.79 2.14
N ARG A 233 3.51 1.70 1.41
CA ARG A 233 3.46 0.34 1.96
C ARG A 233 4.41 0.15 3.15
N LEU A 234 5.64 0.65 3.04
CA LEU A 234 6.62 0.59 4.13
C LEU A 234 6.14 1.36 5.38
N VAL A 235 5.53 2.54 5.21
CA VAL A 235 4.99 3.31 6.32
C VAL A 235 3.78 2.61 6.95
N ALA A 236 2.85 2.08 6.16
CA ALA A 236 1.71 1.34 6.68
C ALA A 236 2.15 0.10 7.48
N ALA A 237 3.19 -0.60 7.03
CA ALA A 237 3.78 -1.71 7.78
C ALA A 237 4.33 -1.27 9.14
N PHE A 238 4.99 -0.10 9.18
CA PHE A 238 5.49 0.50 10.41
C PHE A 238 4.38 0.90 11.37
N GLU A 239 3.35 1.58 10.89
CA GLU A 239 2.20 2.02 11.68
C GLU A 239 1.48 0.82 12.30
N ALA A 240 1.19 -0.19 11.50
CA ALA A 240 0.55 -1.41 11.97
C ALA A 240 1.39 -2.16 13.00
N ALA A 241 2.70 -2.27 12.79
CA ALA A 241 3.59 -2.87 13.77
C ALA A 241 3.55 -2.11 15.10
N ARG A 242 3.58 -0.77 15.05
CA ARG A 242 3.48 0.10 16.24
C ARG A 242 2.14 -0.08 16.96
N LEU A 243 1.02 -0.14 16.22
CA LEU A 243 -0.31 -0.31 16.79
C LEU A 243 -0.46 -1.68 17.47
N ILE A 244 -0.03 -2.77 16.81
CA ILE A 244 -0.05 -4.12 17.40
C ILE A 244 0.81 -4.15 18.66
N ASP A 245 2.04 -3.64 18.59
CA ASP A 245 2.99 -3.69 19.71
C ASP A 245 2.48 -2.92 20.94
N GLY A 246 1.89 -1.74 20.74
CA GLY A 246 1.28 -0.97 21.83
C GLY A 246 0.15 -1.72 22.54
N GLN A 247 -0.70 -2.44 21.79
CA GLN A 247 -1.76 -3.27 22.39
C GLN A 247 -1.19 -4.49 23.12
N LEU A 248 -0.17 -5.13 22.54
CA LEU A 248 0.54 -6.24 23.13
C LEU A 248 1.16 -5.86 24.48
N ALA A 249 1.81 -4.69 24.58
CA ALA A 249 2.39 -4.19 25.81
C ALA A 249 1.32 -3.91 26.90
N LYS A 250 0.17 -3.35 26.50
CA LYS A 250 -0.97 -3.11 27.40
C LYS A 250 -1.58 -4.41 27.92
N LEU A 251 -1.68 -5.44 27.07
CA LEU A 251 -2.14 -6.78 27.47
C LEU A 251 -1.20 -7.43 28.49
N ILE A 252 0.11 -7.30 28.32
CA ILE A 252 1.11 -7.87 29.23
C ILE A 252 1.13 -7.17 30.60
N SER A 253 1.03 -5.84 30.62
CA SER A 253 0.95 -5.09 31.88
C SER A 253 -0.30 -5.39 32.70
N THR A 254 -1.39 -5.83 32.05
CA THR A 254 -2.66 -6.18 32.72
C THR A 254 -2.76 -7.66 33.11
N THR A 255 -2.06 -8.56 32.41
CA THR A 255 -2.14 -10.02 32.60
C THR A 255 -0.99 -10.58 33.47
N GLY A 256 -0.38 -9.72 34.31
CA GLY A 256 0.99 -9.73 34.85
C GLY A 256 1.65 -10.99 35.45
N ASP A 257 1.07 -12.19 35.36
CA ASP A 257 1.68 -13.45 35.83
C ASP A 257 1.40 -14.67 34.90
N ASN A 258 0.82 -14.50 33.71
CA ASN A 258 0.59 -15.62 32.78
C ASN A 258 1.80 -15.88 31.86
N MET A 259 2.53 -16.97 32.12
CA MET A 259 3.70 -17.40 31.32
C MET A 259 3.38 -17.63 29.84
N ASN A 260 2.22 -18.22 29.53
CA ASN A 260 1.83 -18.47 28.14
C ASN A 260 1.53 -17.17 27.39
N SER A 261 0.95 -16.18 28.08
CA SER A 261 0.72 -14.85 27.51
C SER A 261 2.04 -14.12 27.25
N ALA A 262 3.00 -14.22 28.16
CA ALA A 262 4.31 -13.59 27.99
C ALA A 262 5.12 -14.22 26.85
N ARG A 263 5.13 -15.56 26.73
CA ARG A 263 5.75 -16.24 25.58
C ARG A 263 5.13 -15.77 24.26
N LYS A 264 3.79 -15.71 24.19
CA LYS A 264 3.08 -15.22 23.01
C LYS A 264 3.44 -13.77 22.68
N TYR A 265 3.53 -12.90 23.69
CA TYR A 265 3.92 -11.50 23.51
C TYR A 265 5.31 -11.37 22.87
N PHE A 266 6.33 -12.01 23.44
CA PHE A 266 7.70 -11.87 22.92
C PHE A 266 7.86 -12.53 21.55
N ALA A 267 7.14 -13.62 21.28
CA ALA A 267 7.08 -14.22 19.95
C ALA A 267 6.53 -13.23 18.92
N MET A 268 5.39 -12.61 19.21
CA MET A 268 4.77 -11.62 18.33
C MET A 268 5.63 -10.37 18.20
N HIS A 269 6.24 -9.91 19.29
CA HIS A 269 7.16 -8.77 19.29
C HIS A 269 8.32 -8.99 18.30
N ALA A 270 8.97 -10.16 18.37
CA ALA A 270 10.00 -10.54 17.41
C ALA A 270 9.46 -10.66 15.98
N ALA A 271 8.23 -11.15 15.78
CA ALA A 271 7.61 -11.22 14.46
C ALA A 271 7.29 -9.87 13.83
N LEU A 272 6.90 -8.88 14.64
CA LEU A 272 6.69 -7.51 14.16
C LEU A 272 8.01 -6.91 13.64
N PHE A 273 9.11 -7.09 14.35
CA PHE A 273 10.43 -6.66 13.86
C PHE A 273 10.85 -7.34 12.57
N ALA A 274 10.66 -8.66 12.48
CA ALA A 274 10.97 -9.41 11.28
C ALA A 274 10.13 -8.93 10.07
N MET A 275 8.86 -8.58 10.30
CA MET A 275 7.99 -7.97 9.28
C MET A 275 8.54 -6.61 8.80
N LEU A 276 9.02 -5.76 9.71
CA LEU A 276 9.62 -4.46 9.36
C LEU A 276 10.90 -4.63 8.54
N VAL A 277 11.80 -5.53 8.98
CA VAL A 277 13.02 -5.86 8.23
C VAL A 277 12.67 -6.36 6.83
N ARG A 278 11.66 -7.22 6.72
CA ARG A 278 11.18 -7.76 5.43
C ARG A 278 10.64 -6.66 4.52
N ALA A 279 9.84 -5.74 5.04
CA ALA A 279 9.31 -4.61 4.27
C ALA A 279 10.44 -3.70 3.74
N GLN A 280 11.45 -3.43 4.56
CA GLN A 280 12.62 -2.64 4.16
C GLN A 280 13.45 -3.37 3.09
N ASP A 281 13.66 -4.68 3.24
CA ASP A 281 14.35 -5.52 2.26
C ASP A 281 13.66 -5.54 0.90
N ALA A 282 12.33 -5.67 0.90
CA ALA A 282 11.55 -5.66 -0.33
C ALA A 282 11.72 -4.35 -1.10
N THR A 283 11.68 -3.21 -0.41
CA THR A 283 11.87 -1.89 -1.03
C THR A 283 13.29 -1.70 -1.55
N ILE A 284 14.32 -2.06 -0.79
CA ILE A 284 15.72 -2.00 -1.24
C ILE A 284 15.90 -2.89 -2.49
N THR A 285 15.36 -4.10 -2.47
CA THR A 285 15.46 -5.05 -3.59
C THR A 285 14.82 -4.49 -4.85
N LYS A 286 13.64 -3.87 -4.76
CA LYS A 286 13.00 -3.22 -5.92
C LYS A 286 13.84 -2.06 -6.46
N ILE A 287 14.41 -1.22 -5.60
CA ILE A 287 15.31 -0.15 -6.04
C ILE A 287 16.49 -0.74 -6.81
N ASP A 288 17.16 -1.75 -6.26
CA ASP A 288 18.38 -2.31 -6.82
C ASP A 288 18.14 -3.13 -8.10
N THR A 289 17.04 -3.88 -8.16
CA THR A 289 16.80 -4.87 -9.22
C THR A 289 15.80 -4.43 -10.28
N GLN A 290 14.92 -3.48 -9.99
CA GLN A 290 13.87 -3.05 -10.92
C GLN A 290 14.08 -1.61 -11.39
N TYR A 291 14.22 -0.67 -10.47
CA TYR A 291 14.23 0.76 -10.82
C TYR A 291 15.61 1.23 -11.31
N MET A 292 16.70 0.86 -10.61
CA MET A 292 18.05 1.28 -10.98
C MET A 292 18.49 0.77 -12.37
N PRO A 293 18.26 -0.51 -12.73
CA PRO A 293 18.63 -1.02 -14.06
C PRO A 293 17.86 -0.33 -15.19
N LYS A 294 16.55 -0.08 -15.01
CA LYS A 294 15.75 0.68 -15.99
C LYS A 294 16.26 2.11 -16.16
N LEU A 295 16.63 2.77 -15.06
CA LEU A 295 17.18 4.13 -15.12
C LEU A 295 18.55 4.17 -15.81
N ASP A 296 19.38 3.15 -15.58
CA ASP A 296 20.68 3.02 -16.24
C ASP A 296 20.54 2.78 -17.76
N ALA A 297 19.53 2.02 -18.19
CA ALA A 297 19.18 1.88 -19.60
C ALA A 297 18.76 3.22 -20.23
N ILE A 298 17.87 3.98 -19.57
CA ILE A 298 17.44 5.31 -20.04
C ILE A 298 18.63 6.27 -20.17
N LEU A 299 19.54 6.29 -19.18
CA LEU A 299 20.76 7.08 -19.24
C LEU A 299 21.66 6.66 -20.41
N GLY A 300 21.74 5.36 -20.70
CA GLY A 300 22.42 4.81 -21.86
C GLY A 300 21.85 5.34 -23.18
N ASP A 301 20.53 5.29 -23.34
CA ASP A 301 19.83 5.77 -24.53
C ASP A 301 20.01 7.28 -24.76
N ILE A 302 19.91 8.08 -23.69
CA ILE A 302 20.15 9.53 -23.75
C ILE A 302 21.58 9.83 -24.21
N LYS A 303 22.58 9.11 -23.67
CA LYS A 303 23.99 9.27 -24.08
C LYS A 303 24.19 8.90 -25.56
N ALA A 304 23.60 7.81 -26.01
CA ALA A 304 23.65 7.40 -27.41
C ALA A 304 23.00 8.45 -28.33
N ALA A 305 21.84 8.98 -27.95
CA ALA A 305 21.15 10.04 -28.68
C ALA A 305 21.99 11.33 -28.75
N LYS A 306 22.62 11.75 -27.64
CA LYS A 306 23.54 12.91 -27.61
C LYS A 306 24.73 12.73 -28.52
N ALA A 307 25.35 11.54 -28.51
CA ALA A 307 26.47 11.23 -29.40
C ALA A 307 26.05 11.31 -30.88
N LYS A 308 24.88 10.77 -31.22
CA LYS A 308 24.30 10.86 -32.56
C LYS A 308 24.03 12.30 -32.97
N THR A 309 23.38 13.11 -32.13
CA THR A 309 23.13 14.54 -32.37
C THR A 309 24.43 15.31 -32.58
N SER A 310 25.45 15.05 -31.75
CA SER A 310 26.76 15.67 -31.87
C SER A 310 27.44 15.33 -33.20
N ASN A 311 27.33 14.08 -33.67
CA ASN A 311 27.87 13.68 -34.96
C ASN A 311 27.10 14.31 -36.14
N LEU A 312 25.77 14.39 -36.06
CA LEU A 312 24.95 15.07 -37.08
C LEU A 312 25.28 16.56 -37.18
N LEU A 313 25.56 17.23 -36.05
CA LEU A 313 25.95 18.65 -36.03
C LEU A 313 27.30 18.93 -36.68
N LYS A 314 28.17 17.93 -36.84
CA LYS A 314 29.47 18.07 -37.53
C LYS A 314 29.32 18.08 -39.06
N ALA A 315 28.21 17.56 -39.58
CA ALA A 315 27.93 17.57 -41.02
C ALA A 315 27.50 18.98 -41.49
N GLU A 316 27.51 19.17 -42.80
CA GLU A 316 26.95 20.37 -43.41
C GLU A 316 25.41 20.32 -43.29
N ASN A 317 24.84 21.29 -42.57
CA ASN A 317 23.43 21.33 -42.23
C ASN A 317 22.80 22.64 -42.71
N ARG A 318 21.58 22.57 -43.23
CA ARG A 318 20.78 23.76 -43.50
C ARG A 318 20.47 24.51 -42.18
N PRO A 319 20.23 25.84 -42.21
CA PRO A 319 19.99 26.63 -41.00
C PRO A 319 18.82 26.15 -40.13
N ASP A 320 17.77 25.59 -40.72
CA ASP A 320 16.65 24.97 -40.01
C ASP A 320 17.01 23.62 -39.37
N GLN A 321 17.76 22.78 -40.08
CA GLN A 321 18.25 21.50 -39.56
C GLN A 321 19.20 21.71 -38.38
N LYS A 322 20.10 22.69 -38.47
CA LYS A 322 21.02 23.05 -37.39
C LYS A 322 20.25 23.50 -36.14
N ARG A 323 19.25 24.39 -36.29
CA ARG A 323 18.38 24.82 -35.18
C ARG A 323 17.65 23.63 -34.54
N ALA A 324 17.13 22.70 -35.33
CA ALA A 324 16.46 21.52 -34.80
C ALA A 324 17.42 20.60 -34.01
N LEU A 325 18.64 20.38 -34.52
CA LEU A 325 19.65 19.57 -33.83
C LEU A 325 20.16 20.24 -32.55
N GLU A 326 20.30 21.57 -32.55
CA GLU A 326 20.65 22.34 -31.34
C GLU A 326 19.55 22.27 -30.28
N ALA A 327 18.28 22.39 -30.68
CA ALA A 327 17.13 22.19 -29.79
C ALA A 327 17.10 20.77 -29.21
N ASN A 328 17.30 19.74 -30.05
CA ASN A 328 17.39 18.35 -29.59
C ASN A 328 18.53 18.16 -28.59
N ARG A 329 19.70 18.77 -28.83
CA ARG A 329 20.84 18.68 -27.91
C ARG A 329 20.49 19.27 -26.54
N GLU A 330 19.76 20.39 -26.52
CA GLU A 330 19.32 21.01 -25.26
C GLU A 330 18.30 20.15 -24.53
N SER A 331 17.27 19.65 -25.21
CA SER A 331 16.30 18.72 -24.60
C SER A 331 16.97 17.45 -24.07
N GLN A 332 17.95 16.90 -24.80
CA GLN A 332 18.74 15.74 -24.35
C GLN A 332 19.61 16.07 -23.13
N ARG A 333 20.09 17.31 -22.98
CA ARG A 333 20.83 17.76 -21.79
C ARG A 333 19.91 17.82 -20.59
N VAL A 334 18.73 18.44 -20.73
CA VAL A 334 17.72 18.52 -19.66
C VAL A 334 17.28 17.11 -19.23
N ALA A 335 17.03 16.21 -20.18
CA ALA A 335 16.69 14.83 -19.90
C ALA A 335 17.80 14.08 -19.14
N GLU A 336 19.08 14.29 -19.50
CA GLU A 336 20.20 13.71 -18.77
C GLU A 336 20.30 14.25 -17.34
N ASP A 337 20.18 15.57 -17.17
CA ASP A 337 20.23 16.23 -15.86
C ASP A 337 19.12 15.70 -14.94
N ALA A 338 17.89 15.54 -15.47
CA ALA A 338 16.75 14.96 -14.76
C ALA A 338 16.99 13.49 -14.39
N ALA A 339 17.46 12.66 -15.32
CA ALA A 339 17.72 11.25 -15.06
C ALA A 339 18.84 11.03 -14.02
N GLN A 340 19.89 11.86 -14.05
CA GLN A 340 20.94 11.83 -13.03
C GLN A 340 20.44 12.28 -11.66
N ALA A 341 19.56 13.30 -11.60
CA ALA A 341 18.93 13.72 -10.35
C ALA A 341 18.04 12.61 -9.77
N TYR A 342 17.26 11.93 -10.62
CA TYR A 342 16.46 10.76 -10.23
C TYR A 342 17.33 9.63 -9.68
N ARG A 343 18.50 9.39 -10.28
CA ARG A 343 19.44 8.36 -9.80
C ARG A 343 19.93 8.67 -8.39
N ARG A 344 20.35 9.91 -8.15
CA ARG A 344 20.78 10.38 -6.82
C ARG A 344 19.65 10.25 -5.80
N TYR A 345 18.42 10.56 -6.20
CA TYR A 345 17.24 10.37 -5.36
C TYR A 345 17.06 8.91 -4.93
N LEU A 346 17.02 7.97 -5.88
CA LEU A 346 16.85 6.55 -5.58
C LEU A 346 17.99 6.00 -4.70
N GLN A 347 19.23 6.43 -4.97
CA GLN A 347 20.38 6.04 -4.16
C GLN A 347 20.28 6.57 -2.72
N GLY A 348 19.90 7.84 -2.55
CA GLY A 348 19.70 8.44 -1.23
C GLY A 348 18.59 7.73 -0.44
N GLN A 349 17.47 7.43 -1.08
CA GLN A 349 16.36 6.68 -0.46
C GLN A 349 16.79 5.27 -0.05
N ARG A 350 17.46 4.54 -0.94
CA ARG A 350 18.02 3.22 -0.63
C ARG A 350 18.93 3.26 0.59
N GLU A 351 19.82 4.25 0.66
CA GLU A 351 20.77 4.38 1.77
C GLU A 351 20.07 4.70 3.10
N GLN A 352 19.07 5.58 3.08
CA GLN A 352 18.24 5.87 4.25
C GLN A 352 17.52 4.63 4.77
N ILE A 353 16.86 3.87 3.87
CA ILE A 353 16.17 2.62 4.22
C ILE A 353 17.17 1.58 4.74
N ALA A 354 18.34 1.46 4.11
CA ALA A 354 19.39 0.54 4.56
C ALA A 354 19.90 0.87 5.97
N ARG A 355 20.07 2.15 6.31
CA ARG A 355 20.43 2.57 7.68
C ARG A 355 19.33 2.24 8.69
N ALA A 356 18.07 2.49 8.35
CA ALA A 356 16.93 2.11 9.20
C ALA A 356 16.86 0.60 9.40
N ARG A 357 17.18 -0.17 8.35
CA ARG A 357 17.24 -1.63 8.40
C ARG A 357 18.32 -2.16 9.33
N VAL A 358 19.52 -1.58 9.33
CA VAL A 358 20.59 -2.01 10.25
C VAL A 358 20.11 -1.94 11.71
N LYS A 359 19.36 -0.89 12.07
CA LYS A 359 18.75 -0.74 13.39
C LYS A 359 17.66 -1.80 13.62
N ALA A 360 16.71 -1.94 12.70
CA ALA A 360 15.64 -2.94 12.82
C ALA A 360 16.15 -4.39 12.95
N VAL A 361 17.24 -4.74 12.24
CA VAL A 361 17.91 -6.05 12.35
C VAL A 361 18.62 -6.23 13.69
N HIS A 362 19.16 -5.16 14.26
CA HIS A 362 19.72 -5.21 15.61
C HIS A 362 18.60 -5.43 16.65
N ASP A 363 17.50 -4.71 16.54
CA ASP A 363 16.37 -4.82 17.47
C ASP A 363 15.67 -6.18 17.36
N LEU A 364 15.54 -6.71 16.13
CA LEU A 364 15.10 -8.08 15.89
C LEU A 364 15.95 -9.10 16.67
N ARG A 365 17.27 -8.99 16.60
CA ARG A 365 18.17 -9.91 17.33
C ARG A 365 18.00 -9.82 18.85
N ILE A 366 17.75 -8.63 19.39
CA ILE A 366 17.43 -8.46 20.81
C ILE A 366 16.09 -9.13 21.15
N ALA A 367 15.08 -8.92 20.31
CA ALA A 367 13.75 -9.51 20.51
C ALA A 367 13.79 -11.05 20.44
N ASP A 368 14.51 -11.61 19.47
CA ASP A 368 14.70 -13.07 19.33
C ASP A 368 15.42 -13.63 20.58
N ASN A 369 16.52 -13.02 21.03
CA ASN A 369 17.21 -13.46 22.25
C ASN A 369 16.33 -13.35 23.52
N THR A 370 15.50 -12.30 23.60
CA THR A 370 14.55 -12.13 24.70
C THR A 370 13.49 -13.24 24.68
N TYR A 371 12.97 -13.58 23.50
CA TYR A 371 12.05 -14.68 23.32
C TYR A 371 12.64 -16.03 23.74
N GLU A 372 13.86 -16.35 23.30
CA GLU A 372 14.59 -17.56 23.72
C GLU A 372 14.79 -17.62 25.23
N THR A 373 15.15 -16.50 25.85
CA THR A 373 15.32 -16.40 27.30
C THR A 373 14.02 -16.71 28.03
N VAL A 374 12.88 -16.26 27.49
CA VAL A 374 11.54 -16.56 28.01
C VAL A 374 11.12 -18.02 27.77
N GLU A 375 11.51 -18.64 26.66
CA GLU A 375 11.32 -20.08 26.48
C GLU A 375 12.13 -20.89 27.51
N ALA A 376 13.38 -20.47 27.78
CA ALA A 376 14.31 -21.20 28.64
C ALA A 376 14.12 -20.94 30.15
N SER A 377 13.53 -19.80 30.56
CA SER A 377 13.51 -19.34 31.95
C SER A 377 12.12 -19.28 32.59
N VAL A 378 12.06 -19.57 33.89
CA VAL A 378 10.83 -19.43 34.73
C VAL A 378 10.70 -18.01 35.33
N GLN A 379 11.77 -17.19 35.34
CA GLN A 379 11.80 -15.86 35.96
C GLN A 379 11.45 -14.73 34.97
N LEU A 380 10.17 -14.56 34.69
CA LEU A 380 9.63 -13.59 33.72
C LEU A 380 9.49 -12.14 34.23
N ARG A 381 9.35 -11.94 35.54
CA ARG A 381 8.97 -10.63 36.13
C ARG A 381 9.97 -9.50 35.85
N ASN A 382 11.27 -9.79 35.73
CA ASN A 382 12.28 -8.78 35.43
C ASN A 382 12.29 -8.40 33.94
N LEU A 383 12.11 -9.37 33.03
CA LEU A 383 12.06 -9.15 31.58
C LEU A 383 10.83 -8.32 31.15
N MET A 384 9.68 -8.53 31.81
CA MET A 384 8.44 -7.81 31.50
C MET A 384 8.49 -6.31 31.84
N ARG A 385 9.33 -5.90 32.80
CA ARG A 385 9.43 -4.49 33.24
C ARG A 385 10.30 -3.64 32.31
N ASP A 386 11.28 -4.25 31.65
CA ASP A 386 12.24 -3.57 30.76
C ASP A 386 11.78 -3.55 29.29
N SER A 387 10.91 -4.48 28.87
CA SER A 387 10.40 -4.60 27.50
C SER A 387 9.57 -3.41 27.00
N SER A 388 8.90 -2.65 27.88
CA SER A 388 8.09 -1.50 27.45
C SER A 388 8.94 -0.30 27.00
N ALA A 389 10.23 -0.25 27.36
CA ALA A 389 11.12 0.86 27.03
C ALA A 389 11.76 0.74 25.63
N SER A 390 11.93 -0.49 25.12
CA SER A 390 12.65 -0.75 23.87
C SER A 390 11.95 -0.23 22.61
N PHE A 391 10.61 -0.16 22.59
CA PHE A 391 9.85 0.33 21.42
C PHE A 391 9.61 1.84 21.40
N GLU A 392 9.75 2.52 22.55
CA GLU A 392 9.72 4.00 22.61
C GLU A 392 10.95 4.62 21.92
N ALA A 393 12.06 3.88 21.86
CA ALA A 393 13.24 4.24 21.06
C ALA A 393 13.01 4.07 19.55
N ILE A 394 12.08 3.20 19.13
CA ILE A 394 11.71 2.97 17.73
C ILE A 394 10.75 4.03 17.21
N GLN A 395 9.91 4.60 18.08
CA GLN A 395 9.16 5.82 17.76
C GLN A 395 10.04 6.99 17.33
N LYS A 396 11.32 6.99 17.71
CA LYS A 396 12.32 8.01 17.34
C LYS A 396 13.14 7.63 16.10
N LEU A 397 12.88 6.49 15.45
CA LEU A 397 13.46 6.24 14.13
C LEU A 397 12.81 7.17 13.11
N GLU A 398 13.53 8.25 12.83
CA GLU A 398 13.24 9.26 11.83
C GLU A 398 12.74 8.61 10.53
N ALA A 399 11.58 9.07 10.08
CA ALA A 399 11.14 8.86 8.71
C ALA A 399 12.25 9.35 7.75
N PRO A 400 12.45 8.68 6.60
CA PRO A 400 13.46 9.06 5.62
C PRO A 400 13.38 10.55 5.31
N SER A 401 14.45 11.32 5.53
CA SER A 401 14.46 12.75 5.31
C SER A 401 14.51 13.06 3.81
N PHE A 402 13.49 13.76 3.30
CA PHE A 402 13.37 14.13 1.89
C PHE A 402 13.99 15.52 1.65
N GLU A 403 15.22 15.56 1.14
CA GLU A 403 15.86 16.82 0.74
C GLU A 403 15.61 17.19 -0.73
N HIS A 404 15.46 18.49 -0.94
CA HIS A 404 15.11 19.22 -2.18
C HIS A 404 15.86 18.76 -3.44
N ILE A 405 15.13 18.38 -4.49
CA ILE A 405 15.74 18.04 -5.80
C ILE A 405 15.29 18.95 -6.96
N PHE A 406 14.27 19.81 -6.81
CA PHE A 406 13.78 20.61 -7.96
C PHE A 406 13.73 22.11 -7.68
N LYS A 407 14.48 22.87 -8.48
CA LYS A 407 14.41 24.34 -8.58
C LYS A 407 13.78 24.82 -9.89
N ASN A 408 13.39 23.92 -10.79
CA ASN A 408 12.93 24.23 -12.16
C ASN A 408 11.75 23.33 -12.56
N ASP A 409 10.67 23.94 -13.06
CA ASP A 409 9.44 23.27 -13.53
C ASP A 409 9.70 22.31 -14.71
N GLU A 410 10.69 22.60 -15.56
CA GLU A 410 11.05 21.74 -16.68
C GLU A 410 11.66 20.41 -16.20
N LEU A 411 12.51 20.47 -15.16
CA LEU A 411 13.07 19.28 -14.52
C LEU A 411 11.99 18.46 -13.79
N ARG A 412 10.97 19.12 -13.24
CA ARG A 412 9.82 18.44 -12.62
C ARG A 412 9.03 17.61 -13.64
N ARG A 413 8.74 18.19 -14.82
CA ARG A 413 8.04 17.46 -15.90
C ARG A 413 8.84 16.25 -16.38
N GLU A 414 10.16 16.39 -16.51
CA GLU A 414 11.00 15.25 -16.87
C GLU A 414 11.09 14.20 -15.76
N PHE A 415 11.03 14.61 -14.50
CA PHE A 415 10.92 13.67 -13.38
C PHE A 415 9.63 12.85 -13.46
N GLU A 416 8.50 13.49 -13.72
CA GLU A 416 7.20 12.81 -13.91
C GLU A 416 7.22 11.89 -15.15
N ASN A 417 7.88 12.29 -16.23
CA ASN A 417 8.13 11.43 -17.40
C ASN A 417 8.92 10.18 -17.03
N LEU A 418 9.98 10.34 -16.24
CA LEU A 418 10.83 9.24 -15.80
C LEU A 418 10.08 8.29 -14.87
N THR A 419 9.31 8.80 -13.91
CA THR A 419 8.43 7.98 -13.07
C THR A 419 7.54 7.10 -13.94
N ARG A 420 6.89 7.67 -14.97
CA ARG A 420 6.04 6.91 -15.91
C ARG A 420 6.79 5.79 -16.63
N ARG A 421 8.01 6.05 -17.09
CA ARG A 421 8.84 5.06 -17.80
C ARG A 421 9.34 3.94 -16.89
N LEU A 422 9.62 4.26 -15.62
CA LEU A 422 10.07 3.27 -14.64
C LEU A 422 8.93 2.36 -14.17
N ASP A 423 7.71 2.90 -14.09
CA ASP A 423 6.50 2.19 -13.67
C ASP A 423 5.91 1.27 -14.75
N ALA A 424 6.22 1.53 -16.03
CA ALA A 424 5.76 0.69 -17.14
C ALA A 424 6.30 -0.75 -17.03
N PRO A 425 5.48 -1.79 -17.29
CA PRO A 425 5.95 -3.17 -17.37
C PRO A 425 6.99 -3.30 -18.48
N SER A 426 8.10 -3.99 -18.20
CA SER A 426 9.09 -4.32 -19.21
C SER A 426 8.41 -5.12 -20.32
N SER A 427 8.43 -4.58 -21.54
CA SER A 427 7.91 -5.26 -22.74
C SER A 427 8.70 -6.51 -23.08
#